data_AF-A0A7K0D4P1-F1
#
_entry.id   AF-A0A7K0D4P1-F1
#
_cell.length_a   1.000
_cell.length_b   1.000
_cell.length_c   1.000
_cell.angle_alpha   90.00
_cell.angle_beta   90.00
_cell.angle_gamma   90.00
#
_symmetry.space_group_name_H-M   'P 1'
#
loop_
_entity.id
_entity.type
_entity.pdbx_description
1 polymer ?
#
loop_
_entity_poly.entity_id
_entity_poly.type
_entity_poly.pdbx_seq_one_letter_code
_entity_poly.pdbx_strand_id
1 'polypeptide(L)'
;MKVWKRPDDVVAGAGIDEQLELMRAVVDGDLTATQFAREWHAAHRRSLNSGEKISAQFENVLNEVFYAIEEYAIDPENKQDTDISDQELISIVRDALASSESLR
;
A
#
# COMPACT_ATOMS: atom_id res chain seq x y z
N MET A 1 21.81 9.98 3.09
CA MET A 1 20.63 9.42 2.39
C MET A 1 19.44 10.29 2.74
N LYS A 2 18.69 10.80 1.74
CA LYS A 2 17.50 11.64 1.97
C LYS A 2 16.38 10.76 2.54
N VAL A 3 15.60 11.28 3.48
CA VAL A 3 14.41 10.62 4.03
C VAL A 3 13.19 11.39 3.49
N TRP A 4 12.30 10.71 2.78
CA TRP A 4 11.06 11.31 2.25
C TRP A 4 10.00 11.40 3.33
N LYS A 5 9.33 12.54 3.44
CA LYS A 5 8.36 12.76 4.52
C LYS A 5 6.91 12.63 4.06
N ARG A 6 6.68 12.86 2.77
CA ARG A 6 5.36 12.91 2.15
C ARG A 6 5.43 12.35 0.72
N PRO A 7 4.28 11.96 0.13
CA PRO A 7 4.19 11.45 -1.23
C PRO A 7 4.95 12.30 -2.27
N ASP A 8 4.79 13.62 -2.25
CA ASP A 8 5.42 14.55 -3.21
C ASP A 8 6.96 14.58 -3.17
N ASP A 9 7.57 14.06 -2.09
CA ASP A 9 9.03 14.01 -1.99
C ASP A 9 9.62 12.78 -2.72
N VAL A 10 8.79 11.79 -3.01
CA VAL A 10 9.17 10.49 -3.58
C VAL A 10 9.52 10.65 -5.06
N VAL A 11 10.58 9.97 -5.48
CA VAL A 11 11.01 10.00 -6.89
C VAL A 11 10.12 9.08 -7.71
N ALA A 12 9.65 9.56 -8.86
CA ALA A 12 8.83 8.77 -9.78
C ALA A 12 9.52 7.44 -10.16
N GLY A 13 8.76 6.35 -10.12
CA GLY A 13 9.24 4.99 -10.40
C GLY A 13 10.02 4.32 -9.25
N ALA A 14 10.11 4.95 -8.08
CA ALA A 14 10.57 4.30 -6.86
C ALA A 14 9.55 3.25 -6.37
N GLY A 15 9.98 2.29 -5.55
CA GLY A 15 9.06 1.27 -5.01
C GLY A 15 7.98 1.86 -4.11
N ILE A 16 8.28 2.95 -3.39
CA ILE A 16 7.28 3.72 -2.62
C ILE A 16 6.30 4.46 -3.55
N ASP A 17 6.77 5.00 -4.67
CA ASP A 17 5.91 5.69 -5.64
C ASP A 17 4.91 4.72 -6.26
N GLU A 18 5.39 3.55 -6.68
CA GLU A 18 4.56 2.47 -7.22
C GLU A 18 3.52 1.98 -6.20
N GLN A 19 3.88 1.86 -4.91
CA GLN A 19 2.91 1.53 -3.85
C GLN A 19 1.78 2.57 -3.78
N LEU A 20 2.09 3.86 -3.87
CA LEU A 20 1.10 4.94 -3.85
C LEU A 20 0.22 4.94 -5.11
N GLU A 21 0.80 4.70 -6.29
CA GLU A 21 0.04 4.58 -7.54
C GLU A 21 -0.95 3.42 -7.49
N LEU A 22 -0.53 2.26 -6.98
CA LEU A 22 -1.41 1.10 -6.79
C LEU A 22 -2.54 1.38 -5.80
N MET A 23 -2.26 2.12 -4.71
CA MET A 23 -3.28 2.54 -3.75
C MET A 23 -4.34 3.45 -4.40
N ARG A 24 -3.92 4.38 -5.27
CA ARG A 24 -4.87 5.22 -6.03
C ARG A 24 -5.71 4.39 -6.99
N ALA A 25 -5.05 3.53 -7.78
CA ALA A 25 -5.71 2.70 -8.78
C ALA A 25 -6.77 1.76 -8.18
N VAL A 26 -6.52 1.16 -7.01
CA VAL A 26 -7.53 0.30 -6.36
C VAL A 26 -8.70 1.12 -5.76
N VAL A 27 -8.44 2.32 -5.24
CA VAL A 27 -9.48 3.21 -4.70
C VAL A 27 -10.39 3.74 -5.81
N ASP A 28 -9.82 4.05 -6.97
CA ASP A 28 -10.54 4.52 -8.15
C ASP A 28 -11.28 3.39 -8.89
N GLY A 29 -10.99 2.13 -8.55
CA GLY A 29 -11.63 0.94 -9.12
C GLY A 29 -10.97 0.42 -10.40
N ASP A 30 -9.79 0.93 -10.74
CA ASP A 30 -8.98 0.48 -11.89
C ASP A 30 -8.31 -0.88 -11.63
N LEU A 31 -8.14 -1.24 -10.35
CA LEU A 31 -7.63 -2.55 -9.92
C LEU A 31 -8.64 -3.26 -9.01
N THR A 32 -8.71 -4.58 -9.16
CA THR A 32 -9.36 -5.44 -8.15
C THR A 32 -8.51 -5.52 -6.88
N ALA A 33 -9.14 -5.83 -5.73
CA ALA A 33 -8.45 -6.03 -4.46
C ALA A 33 -7.33 -7.09 -4.55
N THR A 34 -7.59 -8.20 -5.26
CA THR A 34 -6.59 -9.26 -5.46
C THR A 34 -5.40 -8.83 -6.31
N GLN A 35 -5.62 -8.07 -7.39
CA GLN A 35 -4.54 -7.53 -8.22
C GLN A 35 -3.70 -6.55 -7.41
N PHE A 36 -4.36 -5.63 -6.73
CA PHE A 36 -3.73 -4.67 -5.83
C PHE A 36 -2.84 -5.36 -4.79
N ALA A 37 -3.36 -6.32 -4.04
CA ALA A 37 -2.62 -7.04 -3.00
C ALA A 37 -1.31 -7.68 -3.53
N ARG A 38 -1.39 -8.32 -4.71
CA ARG A 38 -0.22 -8.97 -5.34
C ARG A 38 0.82 -7.95 -5.79
N GLU A 39 0.40 -6.91 -6.47
CA GLU A 39 1.29 -5.89 -7.06
C GLU A 39 1.91 -5.02 -5.97
N TRP A 40 1.12 -4.63 -4.95
CA TRP A 40 1.59 -3.80 -3.85
C TRP A 40 2.66 -4.52 -3.02
N HIS A 41 2.47 -5.80 -2.70
CA HIS A 41 3.52 -6.60 -2.05
C HIS A 41 4.81 -6.67 -2.89
N ALA A 42 4.69 -6.76 -4.21
CA ALA A 42 5.86 -6.78 -5.08
C ALA A 42 6.62 -5.43 -5.05
N ALA A 43 5.89 -4.31 -5.08
CA ALA A 43 6.44 -2.97 -4.96
C ALA A 43 7.08 -2.73 -3.58
N HIS A 44 6.43 -3.18 -2.50
CA HIS A 44 6.96 -3.15 -1.13
C HIS A 44 8.30 -3.90 -1.02
N ARG A 45 8.39 -5.13 -1.57
CA ARG A 45 9.66 -5.88 -1.62
C ARG A 45 10.74 -5.15 -2.41
N ARG A 46 10.41 -4.50 -3.54
CA ARG A 46 11.37 -3.72 -4.32
C ARG A 46 11.90 -2.51 -3.53
N SER A 47 11.03 -1.81 -2.83
CA SER A 47 11.39 -0.67 -1.99
C SER A 47 12.36 -1.08 -0.87
N LEU A 48 12.06 -2.17 -0.16
CA LEU A 48 12.94 -2.74 0.88
C LEU A 48 14.31 -3.13 0.33
N ASN A 49 14.35 -3.84 -0.80
CA ASN A 49 15.60 -4.26 -1.44
C ASN A 49 16.45 -3.08 -1.93
N SER A 50 15.81 -1.98 -2.32
CA SER A 50 16.47 -0.76 -2.79
C SER A 50 16.93 0.15 -1.63
N GLY A 51 16.52 -0.15 -0.39
CA GLY A 51 16.89 0.61 0.79
C GLY A 51 16.28 2.02 0.83
N GLU A 52 15.12 2.21 0.20
CA GLU A 52 14.38 3.48 0.21
C GLU A 52 14.05 3.89 1.64
N LYS A 53 14.13 5.20 1.94
CA LYS A 53 13.93 5.72 3.29
C LYS A 53 12.82 6.76 3.33
N ILE A 54 11.83 6.48 4.15
CA ILE A 54 10.70 7.35 4.46
C ILE A 54 10.69 7.70 5.96
N SER A 55 9.95 8.73 6.33
CA SER A 55 9.75 9.09 7.73
C SER A 55 8.89 8.04 8.44
N ALA A 56 9.03 7.91 9.77
CA ALA A 56 8.23 6.95 10.54
C ALA A 56 6.71 7.18 10.40
N GLN A 57 6.26 8.43 10.25
CA GLN A 57 4.84 8.71 10.02
C GLN A 57 4.36 8.16 8.69
N PHE A 58 5.18 8.31 7.65
CA PHE A 58 4.87 7.78 6.33
C PHE A 58 4.95 6.25 6.32
N GLU A 59 5.94 5.67 7.00
CA GLU A 59 6.07 4.23 7.18
C GLU A 59 4.85 3.62 7.87
N ASN A 60 4.32 4.27 8.92
CA ASN A 60 3.12 3.79 9.59
C ASN A 60 1.91 3.68 8.65
N VAL A 61 1.75 4.63 7.73
CA VAL A 61 0.66 4.60 6.74
C VAL A 61 0.81 3.41 5.80
N LEU A 62 2.03 3.15 5.30
CA LEU A 62 2.27 1.99 4.43
C LEU A 62 2.19 0.66 5.17
N ASN A 63 2.57 0.65 6.45
CA ASN A 63 2.43 -0.54 7.31
C ASN A 63 0.96 -0.91 7.53
N GLU A 64 0.06 0.06 7.65
CA GLU A 64 -1.38 -0.21 7.75
C GLU A 64 -1.89 -0.98 6.52
N VAL A 65 -1.47 -0.55 5.34
CA VAL A 65 -1.77 -1.26 4.08
C VAL A 65 -1.12 -2.64 4.05
N PHE A 66 0.15 -2.76 4.45
CA PHE A 66 0.84 -4.05 4.51
C PHE A 66 0.10 -5.05 5.40
N TYR A 67 -0.30 -4.66 6.61
CA TYR A 67 -1.03 -5.55 7.52
C TYR A 67 -2.41 -5.91 6.99
N ALA A 68 -3.13 -4.96 6.38
CA ALA A 68 -4.41 -5.26 5.75
C ALA A 68 -4.27 -6.31 4.64
N ILE A 69 -3.19 -6.25 3.84
CA ILE A 69 -2.94 -7.26 2.82
C ILE A 69 -2.59 -8.63 3.44
N GLU A 70 -1.85 -8.66 4.55
CA GLU A 70 -1.55 -9.93 5.26
C GLU A 70 -2.81 -10.57 5.86
N GLU A 71 -3.81 -9.77 6.23
CA GLU A 71 -5.14 -10.22 6.67
C GLU A 71 -6.10 -10.54 5.52
N TYR A 72 -5.68 -10.32 4.27
CA TYR A 72 -6.49 -10.54 3.07
C TYR A 72 -6.11 -11.85 2.37
N ALA A 73 -7.11 -12.71 2.15
CA ALA A 73 -6.94 -13.90 1.33
C ALA A 73 -6.83 -13.56 -0.16
N ILE A 74 -5.58 -13.43 -0.64
CA ILE A 74 -5.27 -13.24 -2.06
C ILE A 74 -5.77 -14.41 -2.93
N ASP A 75 -5.85 -15.62 -2.37
CA ASP A 75 -6.43 -16.79 -3.02
C ASP A 75 -7.82 -17.07 -2.44
N PRO A 76 -8.90 -16.89 -3.21
CA PRO A 76 -10.26 -17.15 -2.76
C PRO A 76 -10.48 -18.58 -2.26
N GLU A 77 -9.74 -19.56 -2.78
CA GLU A 77 -9.86 -20.96 -2.35
C GLU A 77 -9.31 -21.20 -0.94
N ASN A 78 -8.45 -20.30 -0.45
CA ASN A 78 -7.83 -20.37 0.88
C ASN A 78 -8.44 -19.37 1.88
N LYS A 79 -9.54 -18.71 1.51
CA LYS A 79 -10.18 -17.70 2.35
C LYS A 79 -10.79 -18.31 3.61
N GLN A 80 -10.43 -17.76 4.76
CA GLN A 80 -10.97 -18.07 6.07
C GLN A 80 -12.03 -17.03 6.47
N ASP A 81 -12.92 -17.41 7.39
CA ASP A 81 -13.99 -16.53 7.90
C ASP A 81 -13.45 -15.28 8.62
N THR A 82 -12.18 -15.29 9.04
CA THR A 82 -11.50 -14.18 9.70
C THR A 82 -10.80 -13.23 8.73
N ASP A 83 -10.68 -13.60 7.46
CA ASP A 83 -9.96 -12.79 6.47
C ASP A 83 -10.82 -11.63 6.01
N ILE A 84 -10.20 -10.46 5.85
CA ILE A 84 -10.93 -9.26 5.43
C ILE A 84 -11.47 -9.41 4.00
N SER A 85 -12.58 -8.76 3.71
CA SER A 85 -13.16 -8.70 2.37
C SER A 85 -12.45 -7.71 1.45
N ASP A 86 -12.70 -7.82 0.14
CA ASP A 86 -12.24 -6.86 -0.86
C ASP A 86 -12.64 -5.42 -0.49
N GLN A 87 -13.88 -5.24 0.00
CA GLN A 87 -14.39 -3.92 0.36
C GLN A 87 -13.71 -3.35 1.61
N GLU A 88 -13.41 -4.21 2.59
CA GLU A 88 -12.66 -3.81 3.78
C GLU A 88 -11.23 -3.42 3.43
N LEU A 89 -10.54 -4.21 2.60
CA LEU A 89 -9.19 -3.88 2.12
C LEU A 89 -9.20 -2.53 1.39
N ILE A 90 -10.13 -2.32 0.45
CA ILE A 90 -10.24 -1.06 -0.30
C ILE A 90 -10.55 0.12 0.64
N SER A 91 -11.37 -0.08 1.68
CA SER A 91 -11.65 0.95 2.67
C SER A 91 -10.39 1.35 3.44
N ILE A 92 -9.62 0.38 3.93
CA ILE A 92 -8.37 0.64 4.66
C ILE A 92 -7.37 1.37 3.75
N VAL A 93 -7.24 0.94 2.49
CA VAL A 93 -6.35 1.59 1.53
C VAL A 93 -6.76 3.03 1.26
N ARG A 94 -8.07 3.32 1.17
CA ARG A 94 -8.59 4.68 1.01
C ARG A 94 -8.22 5.57 2.21
N ASP A 95 -8.37 5.06 3.42
CA ASP A 95 -8.08 5.79 4.65
C ASP A 95 -6.57 6.05 4.81
N ALA A 96 -5.75 5.05 4.48
CA ALA A 96 -4.29 5.17 4.43
C ALA A 96 -3.85 6.19 3.36
N LEU A 97 -4.45 6.16 2.16
CA LEU A 97 -4.14 7.11 1.09
C LEU A 97 -4.44 8.55 1.53
N ALA A 98 -5.62 8.82 2.09
CA ALA A 98 -5.99 10.13 2.61
C ALA A 98 -5.05 10.60 3.75
N SER A 99 -4.61 9.67 4.59
CA SER A 99 -3.63 9.95 5.65
C SER A 99 -2.25 10.31 5.08
N SER A 100 -1.82 9.64 4.01
CA SER A 100 -0.55 9.94 3.33
C SER A 100 -0.52 11.35 2.72
N GLU A 101 -1.64 11.79 2.14
CA GLU A 101 -1.80 13.12 1.53
C GLU A 101 -1.82 14.24 2.57
N SER A 102 -2.12 13.91 3.82
CA SER A 102 -2.16 14.84 4.95
C SER A 102 -0.79 15.03 5.64
N LEU A 103 0.24 14.27 5.25
CA LEU A 103 1.60 14.37 5.80
C LEU A 103 2.25 15.72 5.45
N ARG A 104 2.97 16.31 6.42
CA ARG A 104 3.58 17.64 6.30
C ARG A 104 5.09 17.62 6.48
#